data_AF-A0A1D2RMA0-F1
#
_entry.id   AF-A0A1D2RMA0-F1
#
_cell.length_a   1.000
_cell.length_b   1.000
_cell.length_c   1.000
_cell.angle_alpha   90.00
_cell.angle_beta   90.00
_cell.angle_gamma   90.00
#
_symmetry.space_group_name_H-M   'P 1'
#
loop_
_entity.id
_entity.type
_entity.pdbx_description
1 polymer ?
#
loop_
_entity_poly.entity_id
_entity_poly.type
_entity_poly.pdbx_seq_one_letter_code
_entity_poly.pdbx_strand_id
1 'polypeptide(L)'
;MATVGDFLKFLNAPQNQLSPVALTYKNYFQYLYDPQEELEIDALQSFIDSALTYPHWQQNRKDLHEDGLALLTSFLGASQAANLAQTIDWPQDMQIFEIEKAKTALEVLNNYWSFRLKHEGAKFRLVEGDEKTYLAIILHSDNRLTVRQYDNRFVIRNGHIEPLRRDLMLVYNDNLELDPTIMQKFEISPFTVARFYREENSVHGSAVRGYVFQHLQNFHGQVLENLPRLFFSLKRIEQNFIRRDTDPYYIQMVESLERLLHWMRLGEPVKPAQLHESLLKAQTALEEVFHGDKMLTLLLRDLEHLTARQQLQEPQTWNRTTDARLNSQLSSRANIEARPSLKPAAKPPMQPKREVATAGFASIKPSRTVASHP
;
A
#
# COMPACT_ATOMS: atom_id res chain seq x y z
N MET A 1 -26.80 -18.36 8.20
CA MET A 1 -26.81 -16.91 8.39
C MET A 1 -26.52 -16.25 7.05
N ALA A 2 -26.62 -14.92 6.91
CA ALA A 2 -26.27 -14.26 5.65
C ALA A 2 -24.75 -14.32 5.44
N THR A 3 -24.30 -14.67 4.24
CA THR A 3 -22.87 -14.70 3.91
C THR A 3 -22.40 -13.36 3.36
N VAL A 4 -21.08 -13.12 3.36
CA VAL A 4 -20.46 -12.00 2.65
C VAL A 4 -20.83 -12.03 1.17
N GLY A 5 -20.88 -13.21 0.55
CA GLY A 5 -21.29 -13.41 -0.84
C GLY A 5 -22.73 -12.95 -1.12
N ASP A 6 -23.66 -13.20 -0.19
CA ASP A 6 -25.05 -12.72 -0.32
C ASP A 6 -25.12 -11.20 -0.25
N PHE A 7 -24.35 -10.60 0.66
CA PHE A 7 -24.26 -9.14 0.77
C PHE A 7 -23.63 -8.49 -0.47
N LEU A 8 -22.59 -9.11 -1.04
CA LEU A 8 -22.00 -8.66 -2.30
C LEU A 8 -22.96 -8.77 -3.48
N LYS A 9 -23.78 -9.82 -3.55
CA LYS A 9 -24.86 -9.91 -4.56
C LYS A 9 -25.86 -8.77 -4.40
N PHE A 10 -26.26 -8.47 -3.17
CA PHE A 10 -27.13 -7.34 -2.85
C PHE A 10 -26.51 -6.00 -3.28
N LEU A 11 -25.25 -5.72 -2.94
CA LEU A 11 -24.56 -4.48 -3.30
C LEU A 11 -24.33 -4.33 -4.81
N ASN A 12 -24.25 -5.44 -5.54
CA ASN A 12 -24.14 -5.42 -7.00
C ASN A 12 -25.47 -5.18 -7.72
N ALA A 13 -26.61 -5.15 -7.03
CA ALA A 13 -27.88 -4.85 -7.66
C ALA A 13 -27.92 -3.38 -8.15
N PRO A 14 -28.42 -3.09 -9.36
CA PRO A 14 -28.35 -1.75 -9.97
C PRO A 14 -28.88 -0.62 -9.09
N GLN A 15 -29.92 -0.87 -8.31
CA GLN A 15 -30.53 0.07 -7.37
C GLN A 15 -29.59 0.51 -6.23
N ASN A 16 -28.57 -0.29 -5.92
CA ASN A 16 -27.65 -0.07 -4.79
C ASN A 16 -26.29 0.51 -5.22
N GLN A 17 -26.01 0.62 -6.52
CA GLN A 17 -24.67 1.01 -7.02
C GLN A 17 -24.42 2.53 -7.07
N LEU A 18 -25.35 3.35 -6.55
CA LEU A 18 -25.31 4.80 -6.79
C LEU A 18 -24.59 5.60 -5.70
N SER A 19 -24.43 5.08 -4.48
CA SER A 19 -23.78 5.83 -3.39
C SER A 19 -22.29 5.49 -3.22
N PRO A 20 -21.44 6.47 -2.86
CA PRO A 20 -20.04 6.23 -2.51
C PRO A 20 -19.88 5.23 -1.35
N VAL A 21 -20.83 5.22 -0.41
CA VAL A 21 -20.84 4.30 0.74
C VAL A 21 -21.05 2.86 0.26
N ALA A 22 -22.03 2.61 -0.61
CA ALA A 22 -22.27 1.28 -1.17
C ALA A 22 -21.06 0.76 -1.96
N LEU A 23 -20.42 1.62 -2.75
CA LEU A 23 -19.19 1.26 -3.47
C LEU A 23 -18.05 0.89 -2.50
N THR A 24 -17.94 1.61 -1.39
CA THR A 24 -16.90 1.40 -0.38
C THR A 24 -17.13 0.09 0.37
N TYR A 25 -18.38 -0.20 0.77
CA TYR A 25 -18.77 -1.52 1.28
C TYR A 25 -18.42 -2.63 0.31
N LYS A 26 -18.86 -2.48 -0.95
CA LYS A 26 -18.62 -3.48 -2.01
C LYS A 26 -17.15 -3.78 -2.13
N ASN A 27 -16.32 -2.77 -2.32
CA ASN A 27 -14.89 -2.96 -2.51
C ASN A 27 -14.21 -3.56 -1.27
N TYR A 28 -14.57 -3.11 -0.07
CA TYR A 28 -14.02 -3.65 1.17
C TYR A 28 -14.30 -5.14 1.30
N PHE A 29 -15.56 -5.55 1.20
CA PHE A 29 -15.96 -6.95 1.35
C PHE A 29 -15.52 -7.82 0.16
N GLN A 30 -15.47 -7.27 -1.06
CA GLN A 30 -15.06 -8.01 -2.24
C GLN A 30 -13.58 -8.40 -2.21
N TYR A 31 -12.72 -7.54 -1.67
CA TYR A 31 -11.27 -7.72 -1.73
C TYR A 31 -10.64 -8.15 -0.39
N LEU A 32 -11.33 -7.90 0.74
CA LEU A 32 -10.79 -8.18 2.08
C LEU A 32 -11.53 -9.26 2.86
N TYR A 33 -12.51 -9.95 2.27
CA TYR A 33 -13.25 -11.06 2.90
C TYR A 33 -13.44 -12.20 1.91
N ASP A 34 -13.56 -13.43 2.41
CA ASP A 34 -14.00 -14.56 1.58
C ASP A 34 -15.52 -14.49 1.39
N PRO A 35 -16.05 -14.63 0.17
CA PRO A 35 -17.49 -14.69 -0.07
C PRO A 35 -18.24 -15.77 0.72
N GLN A 36 -17.57 -16.83 1.16
CA GLN A 36 -18.16 -17.92 1.96
C GLN A 36 -18.17 -17.60 3.47
N GLU A 37 -17.44 -16.59 3.94
CA GLU A 37 -17.46 -16.16 5.34
C GLU A 37 -18.86 -15.63 5.72
N GLU A 38 -19.26 -15.87 6.97
CA GLU A 38 -20.50 -15.30 7.51
C GLU A 38 -20.34 -13.78 7.68
N LEU A 39 -21.39 -13.02 7.37
CA LEU A 39 -21.38 -11.57 7.60
C LEU A 39 -21.64 -11.28 9.08
N GLU A 40 -20.59 -11.38 9.87
CA GLU A 40 -20.62 -11.15 11.32
C GLU A 40 -20.55 -9.65 11.68
N ILE A 41 -20.93 -9.35 12.93
CA ILE A 41 -20.84 -8.00 13.50
C ILE A 41 -19.39 -7.50 13.48
N ASP A 42 -18.43 -8.38 13.77
CA ASP A 42 -17.01 -8.04 13.78
C ASP A 42 -16.49 -7.64 12.39
N ALA A 43 -17.05 -8.22 11.33
CA ALA A 43 -16.70 -7.87 9.96
C ALA A 43 -17.22 -6.46 9.59
N LEU A 44 -18.43 -6.12 10.03
CA LEU A 44 -19.01 -4.79 9.86
C LEU A 44 -18.30 -3.73 10.72
N GLN A 45 -17.95 -4.05 11.96
CA GLN A 45 -17.16 -3.16 12.81
C GLN A 45 -15.77 -2.93 12.22
N SER A 46 -15.13 -3.98 11.72
CA SER A 46 -13.83 -3.88 11.03
C SER A 46 -13.91 -2.99 9.80
N PHE A 47 -15.02 -3.02 9.05
CA PHE A 47 -15.27 -2.08 7.95
C PHE A 47 -15.31 -0.63 8.46
N ILE A 48 -16.10 -0.35 9.49
CA ILE A 48 -16.26 1.00 10.05
C ILE A 48 -14.92 1.54 10.57
N ASP A 49 -14.20 0.74 11.37
CA ASP A 49 -12.89 1.10 11.92
C ASP A 49 -11.87 1.38 10.80
N SER A 50 -11.89 0.56 9.74
CA SER A 50 -11.02 0.74 8.57
C SER A 50 -11.39 2.01 7.81
N ALA A 51 -12.68 2.25 7.55
CA ALA A 51 -13.14 3.42 6.81
C ALA A 51 -12.80 4.71 7.55
N LEU A 52 -12.96 4.74 8.87
CA LEU A 52 -12.68 5.92 9.70
C LEU A 52 -11.19 6.21 9.89
N THR A 53 -10.30 5.37 9.38
CA THR A 53 -8.87 5.69 9.26
C THR A 53 -8.62 6.74 8.18
N TYR A 54 -9.53 6.88 7.22
CA TYR A 54 -9.37 7.80 6.10
C TYR A 54 -9.99 9.17 6.42
N PRO A 55 -9.26 10.29 6.20
CA PRO A 55 -9.77 11.64 6.47
C PRO A 55 -11.12 11.94 5.79
N HIS A 56 -11.33 11.42 4.58
CA HIS A 56 -12.59 11.55 3.85
C HIS A 56 -13.79 11.06 4.69
N TRP A 57 -13.73 9.85 5.26
CA TRP A 57 -14.85 9.31 6.03
C TRP A 57 -14.96 9.93 7.42
N GLN A 58 -13.87 10.45 7.98
CA GLN A 58 -13.94 11.23 9.21
C GLN A 58 -14.67 12.56 9.02
N GLN A 59 -14.58 13.17 7.83
CA GLN A 59 -15.31 14.41 7.49
C GLN A 59 -16.77 14.12 7.09
N ASN A 60 -17.03 12.94 6.51
CA ASN A 60 -18.34 12.53 6.02
C ASN A 60 -18.94 11.37 6.86
N ARG A 61 -18.77 11.42 8.18
CA ARG A 61 -19.27 10.38 9.11
C ARG A 61 -20.78 10.21 9.05
N LYS A 62 -21.48 11.32 8.81
CA LYS A 62 -22.94 11.34 8.71
C LYS A 62 -23.39 10.45 7.56
N ASP A 63 -22.82 10.64 6.38
CA ASP A 63 -23.12 9.85 5.19
C ASP A 63 -22.78 8.37 5.40
N LEU A 64 -21.60 8.08 5.97
CA LEU A 64 -21.18 6.70 6.27
C LEU A 64 -22.17 5.99 7.23
N HIS A 65 -22.71 6.72 8.19
CA HIS A 65 -23.71 6.21 9.14
C HIS A 65 -25.09 6.04 8.49
N GLU A 66 -25.65 7.10 7.92
CA GLU A 66 -27.03 7.10 7.40
C GLU A 66 -27.18 6.13 6.22
N ASP A 67 -26.31 6.22 5.22
CA ASP A 67 -26.35 5.33 4.05
C ASP A 67 -25.97 3.90 4.44
N GLY A 68 -24.98 3.74 5.33
CA GLY A 68 -24.56 2.43 5.81
C GLY A 68 -25.69 1.69 6.54
N LEU A 69 -26.37 2.38 7.46
CA LEU A 69 -27.52 1.83 8.17
C LEU A 69 -28.69 1.55 7.22
N ALA A 70 -28.96 2.43 6.25
CA ALA A 70 -30.01 2.20 5.25
C ALA A 70 -29.74 0.96 4.38
N LEU A 71 -28.48 0.76 3.96
CA LEU A 71 -28.06 -0.43 3.20
C LEU A 71 -28.23 -1.71 4.02
N LEU A 72 -27.74 -1.74 5.26
CA LEU A 72 -27.87 -2.92 6.13
C LEU A 72 -29.32 -3.21 6.51
N THR A 73 -30.14 -2.16 6.71
CA THR A 73 -31.58 -2.29 6.95
C THR A 73 -32.30 -2.91 5.75
N SER A 74 -31.92 -2.49 4.55
CA SER A 74 -32.48 -3.03 3.31
C SER A 74 -32.06 -4.49 3.06
N PHE A 75 -30.86 -4.88 3.50
CA PHE A 75 -30.33 -6.24 3.33
C PHE A 75 -30.86 -7.23 4.37
N LEU A 76 -30.83 -6.86 5.66
CA LEU A 76 -31.15 -7.76 6.79
C LEU A 76 -32.60 -7.65 7.26
N GLY A 77 -33.30 -6.59 6.84
CA GLY A 77 -34.62 -6.23 7.35
C GLY A 77 -34.55 -5.41 8.64
N ALA A 78 -35.66 -4.71 8.92
CA ALA A 78 -35.73 -3.72 10.01
C ALA A 78 -35.45 -4.28 11.40
N SER A 79 -35.89 -5.50 11.70
CA SER A 79 -35.70 -6.11 13.04
C SER A 79 -34.25 -6.44 13.33
N GLN A 80 -33.53 -7.05 12.37
CA GLN A 80 -32.12 -7.38 12.53
C GLN A 80 -31.24 -6.12 12.52
N ALA A 81 -31.57 -5.15 11.67
CA ALA A 81 -30.85 -3.89 11.62
C ALA A 81 -31.00 -3.07 12.91
N ALA A 82 -32.16 -3.12 13.58
CA ALA A 82 -32.34 -2.49 14.88
C ALA A 82 -31.43 -3.12 15.97
N ASN A 83 -31.24 -4.45 15.95
CA ASN A 83 -30.31 -5.12 16.85
C ASN A 83 -28.85 -4.74 16.55
N LEU A 84 -28.48 -4.69 15.26
CA LEU A 84 -27.15 -4.24 14.84
C LEU A 84 -26.89 -2.79 15.25
N ALA A 85 -27.90 -1.93 15.14
CA ALA A 85 -27.80 -0.52 15.51
C ALA A 85 -27.38 -0.35 16.99
N GLN A 86 -27.72 -1.30 17.85
CA GLN A 86 -27.37 -1.29 19.28
C GLN A 86 -26.03 -1.96 19.60
N THR A 87 -25.49 -2.76 18.67
CA THR A 87 -24.31 -3.60 18.93
C THR A 87 -23.04 -3.04 18.29
N ILE A 88 -23.16 -2.35 17.16
CA ILE A 88 -22.05 -1.77 16.41
C ILE A 88 -21.75 -0.36 16.94
N ASP A 89 -20.46 -0.03 17.08
CA ASP A 89 -20.02 1.34 17.33
C ASP A 89 -20.13 2.12 16.02
N TRP A 90 -21.14 2.99 15.91
CA TRP A 90 -21.39 3.73 14.68
C TRP A 90 -20.50 4.95 14.50
N PRO A 91 -20.20 5.36 13.25
CA PRO A 91 -19.31 6.50 12.96
C PRO A 91 -19.65 7.81 13.68
N GLN A 92 -20.94 8.11 13.89
CA GLN A 92 -21.37 9.34 14.55
C GLN A 92 -21.07 9.35 16.05
N ASP A 93 -21.08 8.18 16.68
CA ASP A 93 -20.90 8.02 18.12
C ASP A 93 -19.43 7.80 18.51
N MET A 94 -18.58 7.46 17.54
CA MET A 94 -17.16 7.20 17.75
C MET A 94 -16.34 8.48 17.95
N GLN A 95 -15.75 8.66 19.14
CA GLN A 95 -14.79 9.71 19.39
C GLN A 95 -13.37 9.29 18.97
N ILE A 96 -12.99 9.69 17.75
CA ILE A 96 -11.65 9.41 17.20
C ILE A 96 -10.75 10.61 17.42
N PHE A 97 -9.53 10.35 17.89
CA PHE A 97 -8.51 11.36 18.07
C PHE A 97 -7.12 10.80 17.70
N GLU A 98 -6.21 11.71 17.36
CA GLU A 98 -4.84 11.38 17.02
C GLU A 98 -3.90 11.69 18.19
N ILE A 99 -3.04 10.73 18.55
CA ILE A 99 -1.97 10.97 19.52
C ILE A 99 -0.72 11.39 18.78
N GLU A 100 -0.34 12.67 18.90
CA GLU A 100 0.80 13.22 18.16
C GLU A 100 2.16 12.78 18.71
N LYS A 101 2.27 12.58 20.03
CA LYS A 101 3.53 12.20 20.68
C LYS A 101 3.69 10.68 20.66
N ALA A 102 4.70 10.19 19.95
CA ALA A 102 5.01 8.77 19.83
C ALA A 102 5.11 8.06 21.19
N LYS A 103 5.78 8.68 22.16
CA LYS A 103 5.89 8.15 23.53
C LYS A 103 4.52 7.90 24.17
N THR A 104 3.57 8.83 24.02
CA THR A 104 2.22 8.70 24.58
C THR A 104 1.43 7.61 23.86
N ALA A 105 1.57 7.49 22.53
CA ALA A 105 0.93 6.41 21.78
C ALA A 105 1.45 5.03 22.22
N LEU A 106 2.77 4.90 22.42
CA LEU A 106 3.39 3.67 22.95
C LEU A 106 2.92 3.35 24.37
N GLU A 107 2.77 4.35 25.25
CA GLU A 107 2.22 4.15 26.61
C GLU A 107 0.78 3.64 26.56
N VAL A 108 -0.07 4.21 25.69
CA VAL A 108 -1.44 3.75 25.48
C VAL A 108 -1.49 2.33 24.96
N LEU A 109 -0.71 2.01 23.92
CA LEU A 109 -0.62 0.66 23.35
C LEU A 109 -0.07 -0.35 24.38
N ASN A 110 0.87 0.06 25.23
CA ASN A 110 1.41 -0.78 26.28
C ASN A 110 0.33 -1.15 27.29
N ASN A 111 -0.49 -0.18 27.72
CA ASN A 111 -1.61 -0.43 28.63
C ASN A 111 -2.67 -1.34 27.99
N TYR A 112 -3.00 -1.08 26.72
CA TYR A 112 -3.93 -1.90 25.94
C TYR A 112 -3.52 -3.37 25.88
N TRP A 113 -2.26 -3.64 25.53
CA TRP A 113 -1.75 -5.01 25.41
C TRP A 113 -1.46 -5.68 26.75
N SER A 114 -0.97 -4.94 27.74
CA SER A 114 -0.78 -5.46 29.10
C SER A 114 -2.09 -5.96 29.70
N PHE A 115 -3.20 -5.27 29.43
CA PHE A 115 -4.52 -5.69 29.85
C PHE A 115 -4.98 -6.97 29.13
N ARG A 116 -4.86 -7.02 27.80
CA ARG A 116 -5.33 -8.16 26.99
C ARG A 116 -4.51 -9.43 27.20
N LEU A 117 -3.20 -9.33 27.29
CA LEU A 117 -2.30 -10.49 27.38
C LEU A 117 -2.05 -10.97 28.81
N LYS A 118 -2.66 -10.33 29.82
CA LYS A 118 -2.43 -10.60 31.25
C LYS A 118 -2.55 -12.08 31.63
N HIS A 119 -3.42 -12.82 30.95
CA HIS A 119 -3.73 -14.22 31.26
C HIS A 119 -3.16 -15.23 30.27
N GLU A 120 -2.54 -14.77 29.18
CA GLU A 120 -2.12 -15.63 28.07
C GLU A 120 -0.68 -16.15 28.21
N GLY A 121 0.11 -15.57 29.13
CA GLY A 121 1.54 -15.88 29.26
C GLY A 121 2.39 -15.40 28.07
N ALA A 122 1.78 -14.69 27.11
CA ALA A 122 2.45 -14.11 25.97
C ALA A 122 3.35 -12.95 26.40
N LYS A 123 4.47 -12.79 25.70
CA LYS A 123 5.37 -11.63 25.84
C LYS A 123 5.14 -10.70 24.67
N PHE A 124 5.18 -9.39 24.89
CA PHE A 124 5.11 -8.44 23.80
C PHE A 124 6.15 -7.34 23.91
N ARG A 125 6.49 -6.76 22.78
CA ARG A 125 7.34 -5.58 22.65
C ARG A 125 6.71 -4.63 21.65
N LEU A 126 6.77 -3.33 21.95
CA LEU A 126 6.33 -2.27 21.05
C LEU A 126 7.52 -1.65 20.34
N VAL A 127 7.34 -1.33 19.07
CA VAL A 127 8.33 -0.65 18.24
C VAL A 127 7.65 0.51 17.52
N GLU A 128 8.30 1.67 17.50
CA GLU A 128 7.91 2.80 16.66
C GLU A 128 8.41 2.53 15.24
N GLY A 129 7.50 2.57 14.27
CA GLY A 129 7.81 2.48 12.85
C GLY A 129 7.86 3.86 12.19
N ASP A 130 7.85 3.86 10.86
CA ASP A 130 7.83 5.09 10.07
C ASP A 130 6.44 5.75 10.11
N GLU A 131 6.37 7.05 9.81
CA GLU A 131 5.11 7.76 9.54
C GLU A 131 4.02 7.64 10.63
N LYS A 132 4.43 7.67 11.91
CA LYS A 132 3.53 7.50 13.07
C LYS A 132 2.81 6.15 13.11
N THR A 133 3.46 5.12 12.57
CA THR A 133 3.02 3.73 12.74
C THR A 133 3.70 3.10 13.94
N TYR A 134 3.01 2.14 14.55
CA TYR A 134 3.50 1.40 15.71
C TYR A 134 3.28 -0.09 15.49
N LEU A 135 4.26 -0.89 15.89
CA LEU A 135 4.21 -2.34 15.80
C LEU A 135 4.12 -2.94 17.20
N ALA A 136 3.18 -3.84 17.41
CA ALA A 136 3.16 -4.73 18.57
C ALA A 136 3.61 -6.12 18.12
N ILE A 137 4.77 -6.54 18.62
CA ILE A 137 5.37 -7.85 18.34
C ILE A 137 5.08 -8.73 19.55
N ILE A 138 4.25 -9.76 19.36
CA ILE A 138 3.70 -10.62 20.41
C ILE A 138 4.21 -12.03 20.20
N LEU A 139 4.95 -12.55 21.16
CA LEU A 139 5.43 -13.94 21.22
C LEU A 139 4.51 -14.74 22.13
N HIS A 140 3.79 -15.67 21.52
CA HIS A 140 2.88 -16.59 22.21
C HIS A 140 3.65 -17.72 22.89
N SER A 141 2.98 -18.44 23.80
CA SER A 141 3.56 -19.56 24.55
C SER A 141 3.91 -20.78 23.69
N ASP A 142 3.32 -20.88 22.50
CA ASP A 142 3.59 -21.90 21.48
C ASP A 142 4.70 -21.48 20.49
N ASN A 143 5.44 -20.42 20.79
CA ASN A 143 6.46 -19.80 19.94
C ASN A 143 5.95 -19.19 18.63
N ARG A 144 4.64 -19.12 18.38
CA ARG A 144 4.13 -18.32 17.27
C ARG A 144 4.33 -16.84 17.56
N LEU A 145 4.63 -16.09 16.51
CA LEU A 145 4.81 -14.65 16.58
C LEU A 145 3.67 -13.94 15.86
N THR A 146 2.97 -13.07 16.56
CA THR A 146 1.96 -12.18 15.96
C THR A 146 2.50 -10.76 15.94
N VAL A 147 2.45 -10.13 14.78
CA VAL A 147 2.79 -8.71 14.62
C VAL A 147 1.53 -7.94 14.27
N ARG A 148 1.15 -6.98 15.11
CA ARG A 148 0.04 -6.07 14.83
C ARG A 148 0.54 -4.68 14.49
N GLN A 149 -0.09 -4.04 13.52
CA GLN A 149 0.22 -2.68 13.08
C GLN A 149 -0.87 -1.72 13.52
N TYR A 150 -0.43 -0.56 14.01
CA TYR A 150 -1.29 0.53 14.44
C TYR A 150 -0.82 1.84 13.82
N ASP A 151 -1.75 2.76 13.58
CA ASP A 151 -1.45 4.15 13.30
C ASP A 151 -1.60 4.98 14.59
N ASN A 152 -1.55 6.30 14.46
CA ASN A 152 -1.71 7.22 15.58
C ASN A 152 -3.18 7.51 15.95
N ARG A 153 -4.15 6.77 15.41
CA ARG A 153 -5.58 7.00 15.62
C ARG A 153 -6.13 6.08 16.71
N PHE A 154 -6.78 6.70 17.68
CA PHE A 154 -7.35 6.02 18.83
C PHE A 154 -8.81 6.41 19.00
N VAL A 155 -9.54 5.57 19.73
CA VAL A 155 -10.95 5.78 20.05
C VAL A 155 -11.19 5.40 21.51
N ILE A 156 -12.20 6.02 22.12
CA ILE A 156 -12.67 5.65 23.45
C ILE A 156 -13.77 4.61 23.31
N ARG A 157 -13.54 3.41 23.85
CA ARG A 157 -14.55 2.34 23.93
C ARG A 157 -14.66 1.89 25.38
N ASN A 158 -15.87 1.88 25.93
CA ASN A 158 -16.14 1.50 27.32
C ASN A 158 -15.25 2.23 28.36
N GLY A 159 -14.94 3.51 28.12
CA GLY A 159 -14.08 4.32 29.00
C GLY A 159 -12.58 4.05 28.87
N HIS A 160 -12.17 3.18 27.94
CA HIS A 160 -10.77 2.88 27.67
C HIS A 160 -10.32 3.43 26.32
N ILE A 161 -9.08 3.92 26.28
CA ILE A 161 -8.45 4.34 25.02
C ILE A 161 -7.91 3.09 24.33
N GLU A 162 -8.35 2.87 23.10
CA GLU A 162 -7.97 1.72 22.29
C GLU A 162 -7.58 2.17 20.88
N PRO A 163 -6.71 1.42 20.18
CA PRO A 163 -6.42 1.70 18.78
C PRO A 163 -7.71 1.61 17.95
N LEU A 164 -7.84 2.52 16.96
CA LEU A 164 -9.01 2.55 16.08
C LEU A 164 -9.12 1.23 15.33
N ARG A 165 -8.07 0.86 14.59
CA ARG A 165 -7.96 -0.39 13.85
C ARG A 165 -7.31 -1.48 14.69
N ARG A 166 -7.83 -2.70 14.57
CA ARG A 166 -7.33 -3.89 15.27
C ARG A 166 -7.04 -5.06 14.34
N ASP A 167 -7.37 -4.93 13.06
CA ASP A 167 -7.43 -5.99 12.06
C ASP A 167 -6.12 -6.20 11.29
N LEU A 168 -5.18 -5.24 11.37
CA LEU A 168 -3.86 -5.38 10.75
C LEU A 168 -2.97 -6.31 11.55
N MET A 169 -2.73 -7.49 11.01
CA MET A 169 -2.00 -8.56 11.66
C MET A 169 -1.23 -9.41 10.64
N LEU A 170 0.01 -9.71 11.02
CA LEU A 170 0.82 -10.77 10.45
C LEU A 170 1.04 -11.86 11.50
N VAL A 171 0.94 -13.11 11.12
CA VAL A 171 1.22 -14.25 11.99
C VAL A 171 2.32 -15.10 11.38
N TYR A 172 3.34 -15.37 12.19
CA TYR A 172 4.49 -16.19 11.86
C TYR A 172 4.51 -17.44 12.73
N ASN A 173 4.97 -18.54 12.15
CA ASN A 173 5.20 -19.80 12.85
C ASN A 173 6.50 -19.76 13.68
N ASP A 174 6.83 -20.89 14.31
CA ASP A 174 8.04 -21.10 15.11
C ASP A 174 9.35 -20.99 14.30
N ASN A 175 9.28 -21.19 12.98
CA ASN A 175 10.39 -20.99 12.05
C ASN A 175 10.52 -19.54 11.54
N LEU A 176 9.73 -18.61 12.09
CA LEU A 176 9.65 -17.21 11.66
C LEU A 176 9.26 -17.03 10.19
N GLU A 177 8.50 -17.98 9.65
CA GLU A 177 7.84 -17.85 8.35
C GLU A 177 6.38 -17.47 8.54
N LEU A 178 5.81 -16.72 7.59
CA LEU A 178 4.37 -16.42 7.60
C LEU A 178 3.54 -17.70 7.64
N ASP A 179 2.60 -17.76 8.58
CA ASP A 179 1.73 -18.91 8.78
C ASP A 179 0.81 -19.09 7.56
N PRO A 180 0.90 -20.22 6.84
CA PRO A 180 0.11 -20.46 5.62
C PRO A 180 -1.37 -20.69 5.91
N THR A 181 -1.73 -21.03 7.15
CA THR A 181 -3.11 -21.34 7.55
C THR A 181 -3.89 -20.10 7.94
N ILE A 182 -3.22 -18.96 8.08
CA ILE A 182 -3.80 -17.72 8.57
C ILE A 182 -3.81 -16.69 7.45
N MET A 183 -4.96 -16.07 7.26
CA MET A 183 -5.09 -14.91 6.38
C MET A 183 -4.37 -13.71 6.99
N GLN A 184 -3.34 -13.26 6.30
CA GLN A 184 -2.52 -12.11 6.66
C GLN A 184 -3.23 -10.84 6.18
N LYS A 185 -3.19 -9.77 6.99
CA LYS A 185 -3.74 -8.47 6.61
C LYS A 185 -2.82 -7.37 7.10
N PHE A 186 -2.25 -6.57 6.21
CA PHE A 186 -1.21 -5.61 6.57
C PHE A 186 -1.24 -4.35 5.71
N GLU A 187 -0.84 -3.20 6.26
CA GLU A 187 -0.73 -1.96 5.48
C GLU A 187 0.67 -1.83 4.87
N ILE A 188 0.75 -2.07 3.56
CA ILE A 188 2.02 -2.13 2.82
C ILE A 188 2.56 -0.75 2.42
N SER A 189 1.71 0.26 2.40
CA SER A 189 2.05 1.68 2.21
C SER A 189 0.87 2.52 2.70
N PRO A 190 1.03 3.84 2.94
CA PRO A 190 -0.06 4.69 3.41
C PRO A 190 -1.33 4.47 2.60
N PHE A 191 -2.42 4.19 3.32
CA PHE A 191 -3.75 3.99 2.75
C PHE A 191 -3.88 2.79 1.82
N THR A 192 -2.91 1.86 1.84
CA THR A 192 -2.87 0.66 0.99
C THR A 192 -2.75 -0.60 1.84
N VAL A 193 -3.81 -1.41 1.86
CA VAL A 193 -3.90 -2.61 2.67
C VAL A 193 -3.85 -3.84 1.77
N ALA A 194 -2.96 -4.77 2.11
CA ALA A 194 -2.89 -6.10 1.52
C ALA A 194 -3.61 -7.11 2.41
N ARG A 195 -4.38 -8.03 1.81
CA ARG A 195 -4.89 -9.24 2.45
C ARG A 195 -4.45 -10.43 1.62
N PHE A 196 -3.74 -11.38 2.23
CA PHE A 196 -3.13 -12.48 1.52
C PHE A 196 -2.85 -13.67 2.43
N TYR A 197 -2.62 -14.83 1.85
CA TYR A 197 -2.05 -15.99 2.53
C TYR A 197 -0.90 -16.55 1.70
N ARG A 198 -0.05 -17.34 2.33
CA ARG A 198 1.06 -18.04 1.67
C ARG A 198 0.64 -19.49 1.43
N GLU A 199 0.82 -19.96 0.21
CA GLU A 199 0.66 -21.36 -0.15
C GLU A 199 1.99 -21.83 -0.72
N GLU A 200 2.72 -22.68 0.01
CA GLU A 200 4.08 -23.11 -0.35
C GLU A 200 5.02 -21.91 -0.63
N ASN A 201 5.37 -21.67 -1.89
CA ASN A 201 6.22 -20.58 -2.36
C ASN A 201 5.46 -19.49 -3.12
N SER A 202 4.13 -19.58 -3.20
CA SER A 202 3.28 -18.55 -3.77
C SER A 202 2.50 -17.78 -2.72
N VAL A 203 2.21 -16.54 -3.05
CA VAL A 203 1.27 -15.70 -2.32
C VAL A 203 -0.03 -15.67 -3.09
N HIS A 204 -1.15 -15.66 -2.36
CA HIS A 204 -2.52 -15.57 -2.87
C HIS A 204 -3.26 -14.46 -2.14
N GLY A 205 -3.92 -13.55 -2.85
CA GLY A 205 -4.67 -12.46 -2.22
C GLY A 205 -4.80 -11.21 -3.09
N SER A 206 -5.08 -10.08 -2.44
CA SER A 206 -5.21 -8.79 -3.11
C SER A 206 -4.75 -7.61 -2.25
N ALA A 207 -4.52 -6.48 -2.89
CA ALA A 207 -4.33 -5.19 -2.25
C ALA A 207 -5.38 -4.19 -2.69
N VAL A 208 -5.80 -3.34 -1.76
CA VAL A 208 -6.72 -2.23 -1.96
C VAL A 208 -6.07 -0.91 -1.54
N ARG A 209 -6.55 0.20 -2.10
CA ARG A 209 -6.05 1.54 -1.79
C ARG A 209 -7.15 2.58 -1.62
N GLY A 210 -6.85 3.58 -0.80
CA GLY A 210 -7.67 4.77 -0.64
C GLY A 210 -8.99 4.53 0.10
N TYR A 211 -9.74 5.62 0.30
CA TYR A 211 -10.93 5.62 1.15
C TYR A 211 -12.10 4.79 0.60
N VAL A 212 -12.10 4.48 -0.71
CA VAL A 212 -13.10 3.58 -1.33
C VAL A 212 -12.63 2.13 -1.42
N PHE A 213 -11.47 1.79 -0.84
CA PHE A 213 -10.84 0.47 -0.95
C PHE A 213 -10.68 -0.01 -2.39
N GLN A 214 -10.29 0.89 -3.30
CA GLN A 214 -10.14 0.57 -4.72
C GLN A 214 -9.13 -0.56 -4.90
N HIS A 215 -9.49 -1.58 -5.67
CA HIS A 215 -8.56 -2.64 -6.05
C HIS A 215 -7.28 -2.07 -6.66
N LEU A 216 -6.14 -2.54 -6.18
CA LEU A 216 -4.83 -2.13 -6.64
C LEU A 216 -4.10 -3.26 -7.37
N GLN A 217 -4.05 -4.45 -6.76
CA GLN A 217 -3.26 -5.57 -7.27
C GLN A 217 -3.84 -6.89 -6.79
N ASN A 218 -3.69 -7.93 -7.61
CA ASN A 218 -3.95 -9.32 -7.28
C ASN A 218 -2.63 -10.07 -7.16
N PHE A 219 -2.50 -10.89 -6.13
CA PHE A 219 -1.32 -11.73 -5.88
C PHE A 219 -1.63 -13.17 -6.29
N HIS A 220 -2.03 -13.48 -7.53
CA HIS A 220 -2.46 -14.86 -7.83
C HIS A 220 -1.27 -15.77 -8.13
N GLY A 221 -0.85 -16.60 -7.17
CA GLY A 221 0.17 -17.62 -7.40
C GLY A 221 1.58 -17.06 -7.61
N GLN A 222 1.85 -15.84 -7.15
CA GLN A 222 3.11 -15.17 -7.41
C GLN A 222 4.11 -15.42 -6.27
N VAL A 223 5.37 -15.64 -6.63
CA VAL A 223 6.49 -15.68 -5.69
C VAL A 223 6.59 -14.33 -4.98
N LEU A 224 6.80 -14.34 -3.66
CA LEU A 224 6.74 -13.13 -2.83
C LEU A 224 7.76 -12.07 -3.29
N GLU A 225 8.96 -12.48 -3.67
CA GLU A 225 10.04 -11.62 -4.18
C GLU A 225 9.65 -10.87 -5.47
N ASN A 226 8.70 -11.41 -6.25
CA ASN A 226 8.16 -10.77 -7.45
C ASN A 226 7.08 -9.72 -7.15
N LEU A 227 6.76 -9.51 -5.86
CA LEU A 227 5.82 -8.51 -5.38
C LEU A 227 6.54 -7.45 -4.53
N PRO A 228 7.35 -6.54 -5.11
CA PRO A 228 8.23 -5.64 -4.36
C PRO A 228 7.53 -4.85 -3.25
N ARG A 229 6.32 -4.34 -3.52
CA ARG A 229 5.54 -3.56 -2.54
C ARG A 229 5.14 -4.36 -1.31
N LEU A 230 4.87 -5.65 -1.48
CA LEU A 230 4.54 -6.53 -0.36
C LEU A 230 5.83 -7.02 0.30
N PHE A 231 6.78 -7.50 -0.50
CA PHE A 231 8.05 -8.05 -0.03
C PHE A 231 8.85 -7.08 0.82
N PHE A 232 9.10 -5.86 0.33
CA PHE A 232 9.88 -4.87 1.08
C PHE A 232 9.16 -4.43 2.36
N SER A 233 7.84 -4.28 2.30
CA SER A 233 7.06 -3.92 3.48
C SER A 233 7.11 -5.01 4.55
N LEU A 234 7.10 -6.29 4.17
CA LEU A 234 7.34 -7.40 5.11
C LEU A 234 8.76 -7.38 5.67
N LYS A 235 9.78 -7.24 4.81
CA LYS A 235 11.19 -7.20 5.25
C LYS A 235 11.48 -6.07 6.21
N ARG A 236 10.87 -4.90 6.00
CA ARG A 236 10.98 -3.74 6.91
C ARG A 236 10.40 -4.01 8.30
N ILE A 237 9.42 -4.90 8.44
CA ILE A 237 8.88 -5.31 9.74
C ILE A 237 9.76 -6.39 10.33
N GLU A 238 10.14 -7.39 9.51
CA GLU A 238 10.94 -8.54 9.91
C GLU A 238 12.27 -8.14 10.54
N GLN A 239 12.91 -7.06 10.07
CA GLN A 239 14.18 -6.57 10.65
C GLN A 239 14.10 -6.29 12.16
N ASN A 240 12.90 -6.09 12.71
CA ASN A 240 12.71 -5.83 14.12
C ASN A 240 12.89 -7.08 14.98
N PHE A 241 12.68 -8.28 14.43
CA PHE A 241 12.71 -9.54 15.20
C PHE A 241 13.51 -10.68 14.54
N ILE A 242 13.79 -10.59 13.23
CA ILE A 242 14.73 -11.47 12.52
C ILE A 242 16.09 -10.79 12.50
N ARG A 243 17.12 -11.52 12.94
CA ARG A 243 18.49 -11.00 12.88
C ARG A 243 19.01 -11.05 11.45
N ARG A 244 19.79 -10.03 11.06
CA ARG A 244 20.35 -9.91 9.70
C ARG A 244 21.26 -11.08 9.31
N ASP A 245 22.02 -11.62 10.26
CA ASP A 245 22.91 -12.77 10.08
C ASP A 245 22.16 -14.10 9.90
N THR A 246 20.84 -14.09 10.07
CA THR A 246 19.95 -15.23 9.84
C THR A 246 18.92 -15.00 8.75
N ASP A 247 18.79 -13.76 8.22
CA ASP A 247 17.83 -13.43 7.16
C ASP A 247 18.38 -13.89 5.80
N PRO A 248 17.75 -14.89 5.14
CA PRO A 248 18.23 -15.39 3.86
C PRO A 248 18.34 -14.32 2.78
N TYR A 249 17.45 -13.32 2.80
CA TYR A 249 17.45 -12.24 1.82
C TYR A 249 18.70 -11.36 1.98
N TYR A 250 19.04 -11.00 3.21
CA TYR A 250 20.23 -10.22 3.52
C TYR A 250 21.51 -10.98 3.18
N ILE A 251 21.60 -12.25 3.60
CA ILE A 251 22.76 -13.12 3.36
C ILE A 251 23.03 -13.25 1.86
N GLN A 252 22.02 -13.63 1.07
CA GLN A 252 22.17 -13.79 -0.38
C GLN A 252 22.61 -12.49 -1.07
N MET A 253 22.11 -11.35 -0.60
CA MET A 253 22.49 -10.05 -1.14
C MET A 253 23.96 -9.73 -0.84
N VAL A 254 24.39 -9.88 0.41
CA VAL A 254 25.79 -9.65 0.82
C VAL A 254 26.74 -10.57 0.05
N GLU A 255 26.45 -11.87 0.01
CA GLU A 255 27.27 -12.85 -0.72
C GLU A 255 27.37 -12.55 -2.22
N SER A 256 26.29 -12.05 -2.83
CA SER A 256 26.29 -11.64 -4.23
C SER A 256 27.22 -10.45 -4.47
N LEU A 257 27.15 -9.42 -3.63
CA LEU A 257 28.00 -8.23 -3.74
C LEU A 257 29.48 -8.57 -3.49
N GLU A 258 29.78 -9.37 -2.47
CA GLU A 258 31.14 -9.81 -2.16
C GLU A 258 31.76 -10.61 -3.31
N ARG A 259 30.98 -11.49 -3.95
CA ARG A 259 31.42 -12.26 -5.11
C ARG A 259 31.72 -11.38 -6.32
N LEU A 260 30.86 -10.40 -6.59
CA LEU A 260 31.10 -9.41 -7.66
C LEU A 260 32.37 -8.60 -7.39
N LEU A 261 32.57 -8.13 -6.15
CA LEU A 261 33.80 -7.45 -5.74
C LEU A 261 35.03 -8.32 -5.95
N HIS A 262 34.95 -9.60 -5.59
CA HIS A 262 36.05 -10.54 -5.76
C HIS A 262 36.44 -10.70 -7.23
N TRP A 263 35.46 -10.96 -8.11
CA TRP A 263 35.70 -11.07 -9.56
C TRP A 263 36.27 -9.80 -10.18
N MET A 264 35.72 -8.64 -9.83
CA MET A 264 36.24 -7.35 -10.33
C MET A 264 37.68 -7.08 -9.86
N ARG A 265 38.03 -7.46 -8.63
CA ARG A 265 39.40 -7.33 -8.09
C ARG A 265 40.39 -8.27 -8.78
N LEU A 266 39.95 -9.45 -9.19
CA LEU A 266 40.76 -10.41 -9.96
C LEU A 266 40.86 -10.05 -11.46
N GLY A 267 40.11 -9.05 -11.92
CA GLY A 267 40.03 -8.70 -13.35
C GLY A 267 39.21 -9.70 -14.17
N GLU A 268 38.38 -10.51 -13.52
CA GLU A 268 37.45 -11.41 -14.21
C GLU A 268 36.30 -10.63 -14.86
N PRO A 269 35.82 -11.07 -16.04
CA PRO A 269 34.74 -10.36 -16.75
C PRO A 269 33.43 -10.49 -15.99
N VAL A 270 32.93 -9.38 -15.45
CA VAL A 270 31.59 -9.27 -14.86
C VAL A 270 30.63 -8.70 -15.90
N LYS A 271 29.47 -9.36 -16.10
CA LYS A 271 28.45 -8.87 -17.03
C LYS A 271 27.88 -7.54 -16.51
N PRO A 272 27.88 -6.45 -17.32
CA PRO A 272 27.37 -5.14 -16.88
C PRO A 272 25.92 -5.18 -16.38
N ALA A 273 25.07 -6.00 -17.00
CA ALA A 273 23.68 -6.16 -16.59
C ALA A 273 23.55 -6.75 -15.17
N GLN A 274 24.34 -7.78 -14.85
CA GLN A 274 24.32 -8.42 -13.53
C GLN A 274 24.83 -7.49 -12.43
N LEU A 275 25.88 -6.71 -12.73
CA LEU A 275 26.41 -5.69 -11.84
C LEU A 275 25.36 -4.61 -11.55
N HIS A 276 24.74 -4.08 -12.61
CA HIS A 276 23.72 -3.03 -12.48
C HIS A 276 22.50 -3.51 -11.68
N GLU A 277 22.01 -4.72 -11.96
CA GLU A 277 20.88 -5.33 -11.23
C GLU A 277 21.20 -5.52 -9.75
N SER A 278 22.40 -6.04 -9.44
CA SER A 278 22.81 -6.28 -8.04
C SER A 278 23.00 -4.97 -7.27
N LEU A 279 23.57 -3.94 -7.91
CA LEU A 279 23.70 -2.60 -7.33
C LEU A 279 22.33 -2.00 -7.04
N LEU A 280 21.42 -1.98 -8.03
CA LEU A 280 20.09 -1.43 -7.87
C LEU A 280 19.33 -2.14 -6.75
N LYS A 281 19.35 -3.49 -6.74
CA LYS A 281 18.70 -4.28 -5.69
C LYS A 281 19.23 -3.95 -4.30
N ALA A 282 20.55 -3.82 -4.15
CA ALA A 282 21.18 -3.53 -2.87
C ALA A 282 20.95 -2.07 -2.43
N GLN A 283 20.95 -1.11 -3.35
CA GLN A 283 20.59 0.29 -3.07
C GLN A 283 19.14 0.38 -2.58
N THR A 284 18.19 -0.24 -3.31
CA THR A 284 16.78 -0.27 -2.87
C THR A 284 16.62 -0.96 -1.51
N ALA A 285 17.31 -2.08 -1.26
CA ALA A 285 17.23 -2.76 0.03
C ALA A 285 17.80 -1.92 1.19
N LEU A 286 18.88 -1.16 0.94
CA LEU A 286 19.47 -0.26 1.93
C LEU A 286 18.54 0.92 2.25
N GLU A 287 17.87 1.46 1.23
CA GLU A 287 16.93 2.58 1.34
C GLU A 287 15.59 2.19 1.96
N GLU A 288 15.05 1.02 1.63
CA GLU A 288 13.68 0.63 2.00
C GLU A 288 13.62 -0.26 3.25
N VAL A 289 14.66 -1.07 3.49
CA VAL A 289 14.66 -2.09 4.53
C VAL A 289 15.75 -1.81 5.57
N PHE A 290 17.02 -1.89 5.15
CA PHE A 290 18.17 -1.98 6.05
C PHE A 290 18.81 -0.61 6.35
N HIS A 291 17.99 0.35 6.78
CA HIS A 291 18.42 1.72 7.05
C HIS A 291 19.68 1.77 7.95
N GLY A 292 20.70 2.49 7.49
CA GLY A 292 21.96 2.69 8.22
C GLY A 292 22.86 1.45 8.32
N ASP A 293 22.65 0.42 7.49
CA ASP A 293 23.53 -0.75 7.45
C ASP A 293 24.93 -0.38 6.91
N LYS A 294 25.92 -0.44 7.81
CA LYS A 294 27.32 -0.10 7.49
C LYS A 294 27.96 -1.07 6.51
N MET A 295 27.62 -2.36 6.59
CA MET A 295 28.22 -3.39 5.74
C MET A 295 27.77 -3.22 4.28
N LEU A 296 26.45 -3.13 4.07
CA LEU A 296 25.89 -2.86 2.74
C LEU A 296 26.40 -1.54 2.17
N THR A 297 26.48 -0.48 2.99
CA THR A 297 27.02 0.82 2.57
C THR A 297 28.47 0.69 2.09
N LEU A 298 29.31 -0.08 2.80
CA LEU A 298 30.71 -0.30 2.41
C LEU A 298 30.83 -1.11 1.12
N LEU A 299 30.07 -2.20 0.99
CA LEU A 299 30.09 -3.06 -0.20
C LEU A 299 29.63 -2.30 -1.46
N LEU A 300 28.56 -1.50 -1.35
CA LEU A 300 28.07 -0.66 -2.44
C LEU A 300 29.12 0.36 -2.87
N ARG A 301 29.71 1.08 -1.91
CA ARG A 301 30.75 2.08 -2.20
C ARG A 301 31.97 1.46 -2.88
N ASP A 302 32.43 0.29 -2.42
CA ASP A 302 33.55 -0.40 -3.03
C ASP A 302 33.24 -0.85 -4.47
N LEU A 303 32.03 -1.35 -4.73
CA LEU A 303 31.60 -1.73 -6.07
C LEU A 303 31.52 -0.52 -7.00
N GLU A 304 30.95 0.59 -6.55
CA GLU A 304 30.85 1.84 -7.31
C GLU A 304 32.25 2.36 -7.68
N HIS A 305 33.20 2.32 -6.75
CA HIS A 305 34.58 2.72 -7.01
C HIS A 305 35.28 1.82 -8.06
N LEU A 306 35.10 0.50 -7.98
CA LEU A 306 35.68 -0.42 -8.98
C LEU A 306 35.03 -0.26 -10.35
N THR A 307 33.72 -0.02 -10.38
CA THR A 307 32.96 0.22 -11.61
C THR A 307 33.46 1.49 -12.31
N ALA A 308 33.61 2.58 -11.56
CA ALA A 308 34.15 3.83 -12.09
C ALA A 308 35.58 3.67 -12.62
N ARG A 309 36.42 2.86 -11.94
CA ARG A 309 37.78 2.55 -12.42
C ARG A 309 37.80 1.78 -13.73
N GLN A 310 36.93 0.76 -13.88
CA GLN A 310 36.83 0.01 -15.13
C GLN A 310 36.37 0.90 -16.29
N GLN A 311 35.40 1.79 -16.07
CA GLN A 311 34.96 2.76 -17.08
C GLN A 311 36.07 3.72 -17.52
N LEU A 312 37.01 4.06 -16.63
CA LEU A 312 38.18 4.88 -16.96
C LEU A 312 39.27 4.08 -17.71
N GLN A 313 39.36 2.77 -17.49
CA GLN A 313 40.30 1.88 -18.16
C GLN A 313 39.82 1.41 -19.54
N GLU A 314 38.51 1.49 -19.81
CA GLU A 314 37.91 1.33 -21.13
C GLU A 314 37.56 2.71 -21.74
N PRO A 315 38.53 3.51 -22.21
CA PRO A 315 38.20 4.68 -23.01
C PRO A 315 37.60 4.20 -24.34
N GLN A 316 36.27 4.29 -24.43
CA GLN A 316 35.45 4.20 -25.64
C GLN A 316 36.14 3.62 -26.89
N THR A 317 35.96 2.33 -27.15
CA THR A 317 35.88 1.82 -28.54
C THR A 317 34.51 2.14 -29.17
N TRP A 318 33.80 3.18 -28.70
CA TRP A 318 32.45 3.52 -29.14
C TRP A 318 32.40 4.39 -30.42
N ASN A 319 33.52 4.87 -30.96
CA ASN A 319 33.52 5.72 -32.18
C ASN A 319 34.42 5.21 -33.31
N ARG A 320 34.29 3.94 -33.75
CA ARG A 320 34.89 3.50 -35.04
C ARG A 320 34.02 2.67 -35.98
N THR A 321 32.81 2.27 -35.59
CA THR A 321 31.96 1.43 -36.46
C THR A 321 30.82 2.17 -37.16
N THR A 322 30.58 3.44 -36.84
CA THR A 322 29.58 4.29 -37.52
C THR A 322 30.15 5.15 -38.65
N ASP A 323 31.46 5.47 -38.65
CA ASP A 323 32.07 6.27 -39.74
C ASP A 323 32.48 5.44 -40.96
N ALA A 324 32.62 4.12 -40.84
CA ALA A 324 32.92 3.25 -41.98
C ALA A 324 31.69 2.99 -42.89
N ARG A 325 30.47 3.22 -42.39
CA ARG A 325 29.22 3.06 -43.18
C ARG A 325 28.65 4.36 -43.74
N LEU A 326 29.05 5.52 -43.21
CA LEU A 326 28.61 6.83 -43.73
C LEU A 326 29.47 7.33 -44.91
N ASN A 327 30.75 6.96 -44.98
CA ASN A 327 31.60 7.32 -46.12
C ASN A 327 31.43 6.42 -47.36
N SER A 328 30.84 5.22 -47.24
CA SER A 328 30.55 4.37 -48.41
C SER A 328 29.23 4.73 -49.12
N GLN A 329 28.37 5.57 -48.52
CA GLN A 329 27.11 6.02 -49.13
C GLN A 329 27.20 7.42 -49.78
N LEU A 330 28.28 8.18 -49.54
CA LEU A 330 28.48 9.50 -50.14
C LEU A 330 29.16 9.45 -51.52
N SER A 331 29.83 8.34 -51.88
CA SER A 331 30.42 8.16 -53.22
C SER A 331 29.46 7.60 -54.28
N SER A 332 28.27 7.13 -53.89
CA SER A 332 27.28 6.56 -54.82
C SER A 332 26.13 7.50 -55.20
N ARG A 333 26.15 8.75 -54.73
CA ARG A 333 25.08 9.75 -54.98
C ARG A 333 25.46 10.88 -55.94
N ALA A 334 26.58 10.76 -56.66
CA ALA A 334 27.02 11.72 -57.67
C ALA A 334 26.42 11.47 -59.08
N ASN A 335 25.49 10.54 -59.25
CA ASN A 335 24.84 10.31 -60.52
C ASN A 335 23.34 10.16 -60.31
N ILE A 336 22.57 10.83 -61.18
CA ILE A 336 21.12 10.86 -61.28
C ILE A 336 20.47 11.97 -60.42
N GLU A 337 20.26 13.14 -61.04
CA GLU A 337 18.90 13.69 -61.20
C GLU A 337 18.90 14.90 -62.14
N ALA A 338 18.43 14.66 -63.36
CA ALA A 338 17.87 15.68 -64.22
C ALA A 338 16.43 15.97 -63.77
N ARG A 339 16.15 17.27 -63.59
CA ARG A 339 14.85 17.95 -63.45
C ARG A 339 13.77 17.45 -64.45
N PRO A 340 12.44 17.70 -64.24
CA PRO A 340 11.93 19.05 -63.98
C PRO A 340 10.69 19.26 -63.09
N SER A 341 10.55 20.55 -62.80
CA SER A 341 9.56 21.37 -62.09
C SER A 341 8.07 21.14 -62.37
N LEU A 342 7.23 21.48 -61.37
CA LEU A 342 5.98 22.24 -61.53
C LEU A 342 5.63 23.02 -60.24
N LYS A 343 4.87 24.12 -60.42
CA LYS A 343 4.68 25.34 -59.59
C LYS A 343 3.78 25.21 -58.33
N PRO A 344 3.73 26.26 -57.46
CA PRO A 344 3.03 26.27 -56.17
C PRO A 344 1.73 27.11 -56.14
N ALA A 345 0.82 26.77 -55.21
CA ALA A 345 -0.28 27.58 -54.63
C ALA A 345 -0.99 26.71 -53.56
N ALA A 346 -1.62 27.15 -52.47
CA ALA A 346 -1.85 28.42 -51.77
C ALA A 346 -2.30 28.05 -50.33
N LYS A 347 -2.23 29.00 -49.38
CA LYS A 347 -2.65 28.85 -47.96
C LYS A 347 -4.18 28.64 -47.81
N PRO A 348 -4.66 27.88 -46.81
CA PRO A 348 -6.07 27.87 -46.42
C PRO A 348 -6.41 28.91 -45.32
N PRO A 349 -7.69 29.30 -45.18
CA PRO A 349 -8.13 30.44 -44.38
C PRO A 349 -8.64 30.09 -42.97
N MET A 350 -8.63 31.10 -42.10
CA MET A 350 -9.28 31.13 -40.77
C MET A 350 -10.81 31.10 -40.87
N GLN A 351 -11.46 30.44 -39.91
CA GLN A 351 -12.89 30.56 -39.62
C GLN A 351 -13.18 30.46 -38.09
N PRO A 352 -14.38 30.90 -37.64
CA PRO A 352 -14.49 31.89 -36.56
C PRO A 352 -14.98 31.35 -35.20
N LYS A 353 -14.84 32.24 -34.19
CA LYS A 353 -15.32 32.13 -32.81
C LYS A 353 -16.84 31.92 -32.74
N ARG A 354 -17.27 30.97 -31.89
CA ARG A 354 -18.67 30.83 -31.46
C ARG A 354 -18.93 31.63 -30.18
N GLU A 355 -20.00 32.41 -30.22
CA GLU A 355 -20.64 33.09 -29.10
C GLU A 355 -21.26 32.08 -28.12
N VAL A 356 -21.17 32.37 -26.83
CA VAL A 356 -21.93 31.70 -25.76
C VAL A 356 -22.90 32.72 -25.17
N ALA A 357 -24.17 32.38 -25.22
CA ALA A 357 -25.28 33.17 -24.72
C ALA A 357 -25.31 33.19 -23.18
N THR A 358 -25.52 34.39 -22.65
CA THR A 358 -25.76 34.73 -21.26
C THR A 358 -27.21 34.43 -20.86
N ALA A 359 -27.40 33.60 -19.83
CA ALA A 359 -28.67 33.44 -19.13
C ALA A 359 -28.53 34.00 -17.70
N GLY A 360 -29.45 34.90 -17.35
CA GLY A 360 -29.37 35.77 -16.19
C GLY A 360 -29.59 35.09 -14.84
N PHE A 361 -28.80 35.54 -13.85
CA PHE A 361 -29.07 35.31 -12.44
C PHE A 361 -29.81 36.54 -11.87
N ALA A 362 -31.02 36.28 -11.37
CA ALA A 362 -31.82 37.23 -10.62
C ALA A 362 -31.24 37.40 -9.19
N SER A 363 -31.09 38.66 -8.80
CA SER A 363 -30.68 39.13 -7.49
C SER A 363 -31.81 38.93 -6.47
N ILE A 364 -31.55 38.14 -5.42
CA ILE A 364 -32.40 38.06 -4.24
C ILE A 364 -31.70 38.82 -3.09
N LYS A 365 -32.35 39.89 -2.65
CA LYS A 365 -31.98 40.69 -1.46
C LYS A 365 -32.17 39.87 -0.19
N PRO A 366 -31.27 39.98 0.82
CA PRO A 366 -31.61 39.59 2.18
C PRO A 366 -32.31 40.78 2.88
N SER A 367 -33.58 40.59 3.22
CA SER A 367 -34.33 41.44 4.14
C SER A 367 -33.87 41.19 5.57
N ARG A 368 -33.47 42.29 6.24
CA ARG A 368 -33.34 42.40 7.69
C ARG A 368 -34.66 42.02 8.37
N THR A 369 -34.60 41.23 9.43
CA THR A 369 -35.61 41.29 10.49
C THR A 369 -34.91 41.22 11.84
N VAL A 370 -35.04 42.32 12.56
CA VAL A 370 -34.76 42.51 13.98
C VAL A 370 -35.97 41.95 14.73
N ALA A 371 -35.78 41.14 15.75
CA ALA A 371 -36.77 40.96 16.80
C ALA A 371 -36.08 40.65 18.13
N SER A 372 -36.48 41.45 19.10
CA SER A 372 -36.09 41.55 20.49
C SER A 372 -36.64 40.42 21.37
N HIS A 373 -35.97 40.26 22.53
CA HIS A 373 -36.37 39.65 23.80
C HIS A 373 -37.87 39.59 24.11
N PRO A 374 -38.30 38.58 24.90
CA PRO A 374 -38.17 38.67 26.37
C PRO A 374 -36.93 38.02 26.98
#